data_AF-J3DWA0-F1
#
_entry.id   AF-J3DWA0-F1
#
_cell.length_a   1.000
_cell.length_b   1.000
_cell.length_c   1.000
_cell.angle_alpha   90.00
_cell.angle_beta   90.00
_cell.angle_gamma   90.00
#
_symmetry.space_group_name_H-M   'P 1'
#
loop_
_entity.id
_entity.type
_entity.pdbx_description
1 polymer ?
#
loop_
_entity_poly.entity_id
_entity_poly.type
_entity_poly.pdbx_seq_one_letter_code
_entity_poly.pdbx_strand_id
1 'polypeptide(L)'
;MLSYEHILSVPMRKLDLNFCTELIGKIYCDKIAQVRCIQAIHIFDSFFTVIDQAESDLPNTMLMAAFVGYMATDTDISKHFAYEILQQVWAVFEKLGLLEANGFKEVQKMSMDVCISAYSRAGPATKLLERYSGHKVVSRDNEEFFIDLIEIDRSFGEPSTSYIHSLIVPYAKNLNSYEIKTNVALISAIISGLSRLTTCRDLRRIKLSPARSGMFIGDLKRASLLQTQKAGLPPHCIELNWIFIRDVIEGFFFPSGILRSSFASKRLLSTRINDL
;
A
#
# COMPACT_ATOMS: atom_id res chain seq x y z
N MET A 1 -8.00 13.49 8.14
CA MET A 1 -7.58 14.28 6.98
C MET A 1 -6.24 13.74 6.49
N LEU A 2 -6.16 13.30 5.24
CA LEU A 2 -4.97 12.79 4.57
C LEU A 2 -4.16 13.96 4.01
N SER A 3 -2.85 13.99 4.21
CA SER A 3 -2.03 15.02 3.57
C SER A 3 -1.80 14.72 2.09
N TYR A 4 -1.59 15.75 1.28
CA TYR A 4 -1.20 15.63 -0.12
C TYR A 4 -0.01 14.69 -0.31
N GLU A 5 1.04 14.86 0.50
CA GLU A 5 2.24 14.02 0.47
C GLU A 5 1.95 12.56 0.85
N HIS A 6 1.02 12.34 1.78
CA HIS A 6 0.58 11.01 2.16
C HIS A 6 -0.14 10.31 1.01
N ILE A 7 -1.05 10.99 0.32
CA ILE A 7 -1.77 10.43 -0.83
C ILE A 7 -0.79 10.04 -1.94
N LEU A 8 0.23 10.85 -2.20
CA LEU A 8 1.24 10.55 -3.22
C LEU A 8 2.17 9.40 -2.84
N SER A 9 2.43 9.18 -1.55
CA SER A 9 3.32 8.13 -1.06
C SER A 9 2.62 6.80 -0.79
N VAL A 10 1.28 6.80 -0.69
CA VAL A 10 0.49 5.61 -0.40
C VAL A 10 -0.16 5.07 -1.68
N PRO A 11 0.12 3.81 -2.06
CA PRO A 11 -0.53 3.18 -3.21
C PRO A 11 -2.00 2.84 -2.90
N MET A 12 -2.89 3.81 -3.04
CA MET A 12 -4.34 3.59 -3.06
C MET A 12 -4.75 3.19 -4.49
N ARG A 13 -4.37 1.99 -4.90
CA ARG A 13 -4.43 1.58 -6.32
C ARG A 13 -5.76 0.92 -6.66
N LYS A 14 -6.61 1.63 -7.41
CA LYS A 14 -7.61 1.02 -8.30
C LYS A 14 -7.19 1.13 -9.76
N LEU A 15 -6.51 2.20 -10.15
CA LEU A 15 -6.04 2.39 -11.51
C LEU A 15 -4.66 1.73 -11.72
N ASP A 16 -4.42 1.22 -12.93
CA ASP A 16 -3.06 0.87 -13.35
C ASP A 16 -2.24 2.14 -13.59
N LEU A 17 -1.58 2.60 -12.52
CA LEU A 17 -0.77 3.82 -12.54
C LEU A 17 0.42 3.75 -13.50
N ASN A 18 0.93 2.55 -13.83
CA ASN A 18 2.00 2.41 -14.82
C ASN A 18 1.44 2.71 -16.21
N PHE A 19 0.29 2.13 -16.53
CA PHE A 19 -0.43 2.44 -17.77
C PHE A 19 -0.78 3.93 -17.85
N CYS A 20 -1.30 4.53 -16.78
CA CYS A 20 -1.58 5.97 -16.73
C CYS A 20 -0.32 6.81 -16.95
N THR A 21 0.81 6.45 -16.35
CA THR A 21 2.08 7.18 -16.49
C THR A 21 2.62 7.11 -17.91
N GLU A 22 2.61 5.92 -18.53
CA GLU A 22 3.02 5.75 -19.93
C GLU A 22 2.13 6.55 -20.87
N LEU A 23 0.82 6.53 -20.62
CA LEU A 23 -0.16 7.26 -21.41
C LEU A 23 0.02 8.78 -21.27
N ILE A 24 0.20 9.29 -20.06
CA ILE A 24 0.50 10.72 -19.82
C ILE A 24 1.79 11.12 -20.54
N GLY A 25 2.81 10.26 -20.53
CA GLY A 25 4.05 10.47 -21.27
C GLY A 25 3.86 10.55 -22.80
N LYS A 26 2.81 9.92 -23.33
CA LYS A 26 2.41 10.03 -24.75
C LYS A 26 1.56 11.28 -25.03
N ILE A 27 0.79 11.76 -24.06
CA ILE A 27 -0.09 12.92 -24.20
C ILE A 27 0.69 14.24 -24.07
N TYR A 28 1.65 14.30 -23.14
CA TYR A 28 2.39 15.53 -22.81
C TYR A 28 3.87 15.37 -23.13
N CYS A 29 4.46 16.32 -23.85
CA CYS A 29 5.90 16.34 -24.14
C CYS A 29 6.75 17.03 -23.04
N ASP A 30 6.12 17.89 -22.23
CA ASP A 30 6.78 18.63 -21.16
C ASP A 30 6.85 17.79 -19.86
N LYS A 31 8.05 17.64 -19.30
CA LYS A 31 8.26 16.84 -18.09
C LYS A 31 7.56 17.41 -16.86
N ILE A 32 7.45 18.73 -16.74
CA ILE A 32 6.79 19.35 -15.59
C ILE A 32 5.28 19.10 -15.65
N ALA A 33 4.67 19.27 -16.82
CA ALA A 33 3.27 18.93 -17.07
C ALA A 33 2.98 17.44 -16.82
N GLN A 34 3.87 16.55 -17.29
CA GLN A 34 3.75 15.11 -17.01
C GLN A 34 3.71 14.82 -15.50
N VAL A 35 4.66 15.36 -14.72
CA VAL A 35 4.71 15.14 -13.27
C VAL A 35 3.44 15.65 -12.58
N ARG A 36 2.95 16.84 -12.96
CA ARG A 36 1.70 17.40 -12.41
C ARG A 36 0.49 16.52 -12.73
N CYS A 37 0.39 16.02 -13.96
CA CYS A 37 -0.69 15.10 -14.34
C CYS A 37 -0.62 13.78 -13.58
N ILE A 38 0.58 13.21 -13.42
CA ILE A 38 0.78 11.96 -12.65
C ILE A 38 0.34 12.18 -11.21
N GLN A 39 0.79 13.26 -10.56
CA GLN A 39 0.36 13.58 -9.19
C GLN A 39 -1.16 13.75 -9.09
N ALA A 40 -1.78 14.45 -10.05
CA ALA A 40 -3.22 14.64 -10.08
C ALA A 40 -3.99 13.31 -10.24
N ILE A 41 -3.50 12.41 -11.10
CA ILE A 41 -4.08 11.07 -11.27
C ILE A 41 -3.91 10.22 -10.01
N HIS A 42 -2.79 10.31 -9.29
CA HIS A 42 -2.62 9.63 -8.00
C HIS A 42 -3.67 10.09 -6.98
N ILE A 43 -3.98 11.39 -6.94
CA ILE A 43 -5.00 11.93 -6.03
C ILE A 43 -6.39 11.48 -6.46
N PHE A 44 -6.65 11.40 -7.77
CA PHE A 44 -7.89 10.86 -8.29
C PHE A 44 -8.05 9.36 -7.98
N ASP A 45 -6.99 8.55 -8.11
CA ASP A 45 -6.97 7.12 -7.78
C ASP A 45 -7.26 6.88 -6.29
N SER A 46 -6.71 7.74 -5.42
CA SER A 46 -7.03 7.76 -3.99
C SER A 46 -8.51 8.04 -3.74
N PHE A 47 -9.09 9.04 -4.40
CA PHE A 47 -10.53 9.29 -4.35
C PHE A 47 -11.33 8.06 -4.82
N PHE A 48 -10.98 7.49 -5.97
CA PHE A 48 -11.65 6.33 -6.57
C PHE A 48 -11.63 5.10 -5.65
N THR A 49 -10.50 4.89 -4.98
CA THR A 49 -10.32 3.87 -3.95
C THR A 49 -11.26 4.12 -2.76
N VAL A 50 -11.34 5.35 -2.28
CA VAL A 50 -12.16 5.73 -1.10
C VAL A 50 -13.65 5.55 -1.37
N ILE A 51 -14.14 5.87 -2.56
CA ILE A 51 -15.57 5.68 -2.92
C ILE A 51 -15.87 4.29 -3.49
N ASP A 52 -14.89 3.38 -3.45
CA ASP A 52 -14.96 1.98 -3.89
C ASP A 52 -15.57 1.78 -5.30
N GLN A 53 -15.41 2.73 -6.22
CA GLN A 53 -15.94 2.62 -7.59
C GLN A 53 -15.18 1.57 -8.41
N ALA A 54 -15.85 0.90 -9.35
CA ALA A 54 -15.19 -0.04 -10.25
C ALA A 54 -14.39 0.69 -11.32
N GLU A 55 -13.28 0.12 -11.80
CA GLU A 55 -12.50 0.69 -12.91
C GLU A 55 -13.33 0.89 -14.19
N SER A 56 -14.40 0.10 -14.36
CA SER A 56 -15.34 0.22 -15.48
C SER A 56 -16.22 1.47 -15.41
N ASP A 57 -16.29 2.14 -14.27
CA ASP A 57 -17.16 3.29 -14.07
C ASP A 57 -16.54 4.52 -14.74
N LEU A 58 -17.15 4.96 -15.84
CA LEU A 58 -16.67 6.08 -16.63
C LEU A 58 -16.77 7.39 -15.83
N PRO A 59 -15.74 8.25 -15.89
CA PRO A 59 -15.80 9.56 -15.26
C PRO A 59 -16.94 10.39 -15.87
N ASN A 60 -17.62 11.16 -15.02
CA ASN A 60 -18.65 12.11 -15.44
C ASN A 60 -18.58 13.39 -14.59
N THR A 61 -19.32 14.43 -15.00
CA THR A 61 -19.34 15.73 -14.34
C THR A 61 -19.63 15.65 -12.84
N MET A 62 -20.57 14.80 -12.41
CA MET A 62 -20.93 14.66 -11.00
C MET A 62 -19.85 13.92 -10.19
N LEU A 63 -19.19 12.94 -10.79
CA LEU A 63 -18.05 12.24 -10.19
C LEU A 63 -16.86 13.19 -10.01
N MET A 64 -16.63 14.07 -10.98
CA MET A 64 -15.62 15.12 -10.91
C MET A 64 -15.96 16.19 -9.87
N ALA A 65 -17.24 16.52 -9.68
CA ALA A 65 -17.67 17.37 -8.57
C ALA A 65 -17.46 16.67 -7.20
N ALA A 66 -17.75 15.37 -7.12
CA ALA A 66 -17.47 14.57 -5.92
C ALA A 66 -15.96 14.50 -5.62
N PHE A 67 -15.10 14.45 -6.65
CA PHE A 67 -13.65 14.50 -6.49
C PHE A 67 -13.18 15.82 -5.86
N VAL A 68 -13.76 16.95 -6.26
CA VAL A 68 -13.50 18.24 -5.58
C VAL A 68 -13.99 18.22 -4.14
N GLY A 69 -15.16 17.62 -3.88
CA GLY A 69 -15.71 17.44 -2.53
C GLY A 69 -14.79 16.59 -1.64
N TYR A 70 -14.19 15.53 -2.17
CA TYR A 70 -13.20 14.70 -1.49
C TYR A 70 -11.99 15.52 -1.05
N MET A 71 -11.38 16.29 -1.96
CA MET A 71 -10.22 17.13 -1.64
C MET A 71 -10.56 18.20 -0.59
N ALA A 72 -11.80 18.69 -0.56
CA ALA A 72 -12.22 19.68 0.43
C ALA A 72 -12.58 19.07 1.81
N THR A 73 -12.90 17.78 1.86
CA THR A 73 -13.43 17.13 3.08
C THR A 73 -12.37 16.30 3.78
N ASP A 74 -11.64 15.47 3.02
CA ASP A 74 -10.79 14.43 3.59
C ASP A 74 -9.30 14.66 3.37
N THR A 75 -8.90 15.73 2.68
CA THR A 75 -7.50 16.07 2.45
C THR A 75 -7.15 17.48 2.93
N ASP A 76 -5.85 17.76 3.05
CA ASP A 76 -5.33 19.09 3.40
C ASP A 76 -5.20 20.04 2.18
N ILE A 77 -5.75 19.64 1.03
CA ILE A 77 -5.63 20.37 -0.22
C ILE A 77 -6.52 21.61 -0.18
N SER A 78 -5.91 22.78 -0.37
CA SER A 78 -6.66 24.04 -0.45
C SER A 78 -7.66 24.04 -1.62
N LYS A 79 -8.77 24.75 -1.45
CA LYS A 79 -9.79 24.89 -2.51
C LYS A 79 -9.21 25.35 -3.85
N HIS A 80 -8.28 26.31 -3.84
CA HIS A 80 -7.69 26.81 -5.07
C HIS A 80 -6.92 25.70 -5.80
N PHE A 81 -6.10 24.96 -5.05
CA PHE A 81 -5.29 23.87 -5.59
C PHE A 81 -6.14 22.66 -6.03
N ALA A 82 -7.28 22.41 -5.38
CA ALA A 82 -8.22 21.36 -5.77
C ALA A 82 -8.72 21.53 -7.22
N TYR A 83 -9.00 22.76 -7.67
CA TYR A 83 -9.43 23.00 -9.05
C TYR A 83 -8.29 22.92 -10.06
N GLU A 84 -7.05 23.22 -9.67
CA GLU A 84 -5.88 22.98 -10.52
C GLU A 84 -5.66 21.47 -10.75
N ILE A 85 -5.77 20.68 -9.68
CA ILE A 85 -5.71 19.22 -9.75
C ILE A 85 -6.84 18.68 -10.63
N LEU A 86 -8.08 19.13 -10.41
CA LEU A 86 -9.23 18.77 -11.24
C LEU A 86 -8.95 19.04 -12.71
N GLN A 87 -8.37 20.20 -13.05
CA GLN A 87 -8.07 20.56 -14.43
C GLN A 87 -7.10 19.57 -15.09
N GLN A 88 -6.07 19.12 -14.36
CA GLN A 88 -5.13 18.12 -14.88
C GLN A 88 -5.82 16.78 -15.13
N VAL A 89 -6.61 16.30 -14.17
CA VAL A 89 -7.37 15.04 -14.31
C VAL A 89 -8.35 15.12 -15.47
N TRP A 90 -9.08 16.25 -15.59
CA TRP A 90 -10.03 16.47 -16.67
C TRP A 90 -9.35 16.44 -18.03
N ALA A 91 -8.21 17.12 -18.18
CA ALA A 91 -7.47 17.16 -19.43
C ALA A 91 -7.00 15.77 -19.87
N VAL A 92 -6.56 14.91 -18.93
CA VAL A 92 -6.18 13.52 -19.23
C VAL A 92 -7.39 12.73 -19.71
N PHE A 93 -8.53 12.81 -19.02
CA PHE A 93 -9.74 12.07 -19.41
C PHE A 93 -10.40 12.59 -20.69
N GLU A 94 -10.33 13.89 -20.96
CA GLU A 94 -10.75 14.48 -22.22
C GLU A 94 -9.91 13.95 -23.40
N LYS A 95 -8.58 13.87 -23.23
CA LYS A 95 -7.67 13.30 -24.25
C LYS A 95 -7.93 11.83 -24.52
N LEU A 96 -8.48 11.11 -23.54
CA LEU A 96 -8.92 9.73 -23.67
C LEU A 96 -10.33 9.58 -24.25
N GLY A 97 -11.05 10.68 -24.49
CA GLY A 97 -12.45 10.65 -24.94
C GLY A 97 -13.44 10.20 -23.87
N LEU A 98 -13.07 10.27 -22.60
CA LEU A 98 -13.91 9.87 -21.46
C LEU A 98 -14.73 11.03 -20.89
N LEU A 99 -14.31 12.28 -21.14
CA LEU A 99 -15.00 13.50 -20.72
C LEU A 99 -15.07 14.52 -21.85
N GLU A 100 -16.10 15.36 -21.82
CA GLU A 100 -16.23 16.50 -22.74
C GLU A 100 -15.48 17.73 -22.21
N ALA A 101 -14.88 18.51 -23.12
CA ALA A 101 -14.11 19.72 -22.78
C ALA A 101 -14.92 20.76 -21.96
N ASN A 102 -16.22 20.88 -22.23
CA ASN A 102 -17.06 21.91 -21.62
C ASN A 102 -17.45 21.60 -20.17
N GLY A 103 -17.48 20.33 -19.78
CA GLY A 103 -17.93 19.93 -18.44
C GLY A 103 -17.03 20.43 -17.31
N PHE A 104 -15.74 20.73 -17.58
CA PHE A 104 -14.84 21.30 -16.59
C PHE A 104 -15.35 22.63 -16.06
N LYS A 105 -15.81 23.52 -16.95
CA LYS A 105 -16.35 24.83 -16.59
C LYS A 105 -17.64 24.71 -15.78
N GLU A 106 -18.40 23.64 -15.98
CA GLU A 106 -19.60 23.37 -15.19
C GLU A 106 -19.24 23.04 -13.75
N VAL A 107 -18.32 22.09 -13.53
CA VAL A 107 -17.84 21.74 -12.18
C VAL A 107 -17.18 22.93 -11.50
N GLN A 108 -16.38 23.72 -12.22
CA GLN A 108 -15.72 24.90 -11.66
C GLN A 108 -16.71 25.95 -11.12
N LYS A 109 -17.89 26.05 -11.73
CA LYS A 109 -18.95 26.98 -11.30
C LYS A 109 -19.80 26.44 -10.14
N MET A 110 -19.71 25.15 -9.82
CA MET A 110 -20.45 24.58 -8.70
C MET A 110 -19.92 25.15 -7.37
N SER A 111 -20.83 25.39 -6.42
CA SER A 111 -20.42 25.76 -5.07
C SER A 111 -19.73 24.59 -4.38
N MET A 112 -18.90 24.88 -3.38
CA MET A 112 -18.21 23.83 -2.63
C MET A 112 -19.21 22.89 -1.92
N ASP A 113 -20.33 23.43 -1.43
CA ASP A 113 -21.38 22.63 -0.78
C ASP A 113 -21.99 21.60 -1.73
N VAL A 114 -22.13 21.93 -3.03
CA VAL A 114 -22.59 20.99 -4.06
C VAL A 114 -21.56 19.88 -4.26
N CYS A 115 -20.27 20.21 -4.32
CA CYS A 115 -19.19 19.24 -4.45
C CYS A 115 -19.11 18.30 -3.23
N ILE A 116 -19.18 18.84 -2.00
CA ILE A 116 -19.20 18.06 -0.76
C ILE A 116 -20.44 17.16 -0.69
N SER A 117 -21.60 17.66 -1.13
CA SER A 117 -22.83 16.87 -1.20
C SER A 117 -22.75 15.77 -2.27
N ALA A 118 -22.07 16.01 -3.39
CA ALA A 118 -21.80 14.99 -4.39
C ALA A 118 -20.87 13.90 -3.83
N TYR A 119 -19.81 14.30 -3.12
CA TYR A 119 -18.90 13.38 -2.45
C TYR A 119 -19.61 12.51 -1.41
N SER A 120 -20.41 13.13 -0.55
CA SER A 120 -21.19 12.40 0.47
C SER A 120 -22.14 11.37 -0.15
N ARG A 121 -22.76 11.70 -1.30
CA ARG A 121 -23.64 10.79 -2.05
C ARG A 121 -22.90 9.67 -2.76
N ALA A 122 -21.61 9.85 -3.09
CA ALA A 122 -20.79 8.80 -3.66
C ALA A 122 -20.48 7.67 -2.66
N GLY A 123 -20.82 7.85 -1.37
CA GLY A 123 -20.72 6.81 -0.34
C GLY A 123 -19.29 6.46 0.03
N PRO A 124 -18.47 7.44 0.48
CA PRO A 124 -17.08 7.17 0.82
C PRO A 124 -16.96 6.11 1.92
N ALA A 125 -16.07 5.15 1.71
CA ALA A 125 -15.75 4.13 2.68
C ALA A 125 -14.87 4.72 3.79
N THR A 126 -15.50 5.30 4.82
CA THR A 126 -14.80 5.92 5.96
C THR A 126 -13.75 5.00 6.58
N LYS A 127 -14.01 3.70 6.63
CA LYS A 127 -13.04 2.70 7.12
C LYS A 127 -11.75 2.61 6.28
N LEU A 128 -11.83 2.83 4.96
CA LEU A 128 -10.65 2.89 4.11
C LEU A 128 -9.84 4.16 4.40
N LEU A 129 -10.50 5.30 4.59
CA LEU A 129 -9.84 6.56 4.99
C LEU A 129 -9.15 6.43 6.35
N GLU A 130 -9.83 5.86 7.35
CA GLU A 130 -9.27 5.59 8.68
C GLU A 130 -8.07 4.65 8.60
N ARG A 131 -8.15 3.61 7.77
CA ARG A 131 -7.04 2.69 7.53
C ARG A 131 -5.83 3.40 6.94
N TYR A 132 -6.04 4.17 5.87
CA TYR A 132 -4.97 4.86 5.18
C TYR A 132 -4.34 5.96 6.03
N SER A 133 -5.10 6.59 6.92
CA SER A 133 -4.57 7.56 7.88
C SER A 133 -3.91 6.91 9.10
N GLY A 134 -4.35 5.71 9.51
CA GLY A 134 -3.98 5.09 10.79
C GLY A 134 -2.78 4.12 10.75
N HIS A 135 -2.48 3.47 9.62
CA HIS A 135 -1.38 2.49 9.55
C HIS A 135 -0.01 3.14 9.33
N LYS A 136 0.31 4.16 10.13
CA LYS A 136 1.59 4.85 10.10
C LYS A 136 2.55 4.29 11.14
N VAL A 137 3.83 4.30 10.82
CA VAL A 137 4.92 4.03 11.76
C VAL A 137 6.00 5.09 11.62
N VAL A 138 6.76 5.29 12.68
CA VAL A 138 7.89 6.21 12.69
C VAL A 138 9.17 5.40 12.82
N SER A 139 10.12 5.69 11.95
CA SER A 139 11.43 5.06 11.90
C SER A 139 12.39 5.62 12.94
N ARG A 140 13.58 5.01 13.06
CA ARG A 140 14.66 5.49 13.92
C ARG A 140 15.19 6.86 13.51
N ASP A 141 15.17 7.17 12.22
CA ASP A 141 15.49 8.46 11.61
C ASP A 141 14.33 9.47 11.67
N ASN A 142 13.26 9.17 12.42
CA ASN A 142 12.06 10.01 12.59
C ASN A 142 11.29 10.28 11.29
N GLU A 143 11.44 9.42 10.29
CA GLU A 143 10.63 9.47 9.08
C GLU A 143 9.34 8.66 9.29
N GLU A 144 8.21 9.22 8.84
CA GLU A 144 6.91 8.59 8.93
C GLU A 144 6.62 7.77 7.67
N PHE A 145 6.18 6.53 7.86
CA PHE A 145 5.84 5.60 6.78
C PHE A 145 4.43 5.07 6.94
N PHE A 146 3.70 5.08 5.85
CA PHE A 146 2.52 4.24 5.73
C PHE A 146 2.91 2.78 5.48
N ILE A 147 2.24 1.87 6.19
CA ILE A 147 2.38 0.43 6.02
C ILE A 147 1.10 -0.09 5.37
N ASP A 148 1.25 -0.59 4.14
CA ASP A 148 0.17 -1.29 3.47
C ASP A 148 0.03 -2.72 4.02
N LEU A 149 -1.08 -2.95 4.72
CA LEU A 149 -1.46 -4.25 5.27
C LEU A 149 -2.74 -4.79 4.62
N ILE A 150 -3.10 -4.32 3.42
CA ILE A 150 -4.35 -4.71 2.75
C ILE A 150 -4.46 -6.21 2.52
N GLU A 151 -3.36 -6.88 2.18
CA GLU A 151 -3.34 -8.33 1.97
C GLU A 151 -3.60 -9.12 3.25
N ILE A 152 -3.12 -8.59 4.39
CA ILE A 152 -3.41 -9.16 5.71
C ILE A 152 -4.88 -8.94 6.05
N ASP A 153 -5.42 -7.76 5.77
CA ASP A 153 -6.83 -7.47 6.01
C ASP A 153 -7.77 -8.35 5.17
N ARG A 154 -7.47 -8.52 3.88
CA ARG A 154 -8.21 -9.42 2.99
C ARG A 154 -8.19 -10.86 3.47
N SER A 155 -7.06 -11.31 4.03
CA SER A 155 -6.86 -12.70 4.45
C SER A 155 -7.37 -13.00 5.86
N PHE A 156 -7.25 -12.05 6.79
CA PHE A 156 -7.43 -12.27 8.23
C PHE A 156 -8.34 -11.24 8.93
N GLY A 157 -8.79 -10.21 8.21
CA GLY A 157 -9.66 -9.16 8.70
C GLY A 157 -8.97 -8.11 9.59
N GLU A 158 -9.70 -7.02 9.82
CA GLU A 158 -9.24 -5.82 10.54
C GLU A 158 -8.62 -6.13 11.92
N PRO A 159 -9.15 -7.03 12.76
CA PRO A 159 -8.55 -7.28 14.07
C PRO A 159 -7.14 -7.86 13.99
N SER A 160 -6.86 -8.65 12.95
CA SER A 160 -5.52 -9.20 12.68
C SER A 160 -4.60 -8.14 12.10
N THR A 161 -5.13 -7.27 11.24
CA THR A 161 -4.43 -6.12 10.69
C THR A 161 -3.96 -5.16 11.78
N SER A 162 -4.86 -4.76 12.68
CA SER A 162 -4.58 -3.88 13.81
C SER A 162 -3.59 -4.52 14.80
N TYR A 163 -3.67 -5.84 15.01
CA TYR A 163 -2.66 -6.57 15.80
C TYR A 163 -1.28 -6.53 15.14
N ILE A 164 -1.16 -6.81 13.84
CA ILE A 164 0.13 -6.77 13.16
C ILE A 164 0.70 -5.34 13.14
N HIS A 165 -0.12 -4.33 12.85
CA HIS A 165 0.29 -2.93 12.93
C HIS A 165 0.85 -2.60 14.32
N SER A 166 0.15 -3.01 15.39
CA SER A 166 0.61 -2.79 16.78
C SER A 166 1.96 -3.45 17.10
N LEU A 167 2.32 -4.53 16.40
CA LEU A 167 3.63 -5.19 16.52
C LEU A 167 4.70 -4.49 15.68
N ILE A 168 4.34 -3.95 14.51
CA ILE A 168 5.32 -3.25 13.65
C ILE A 168 5.70 -1.90 14.24
N VAL A 169 4.78 -1.18 14.89
CA VAL A 169 5.06 0.14 15.51
C VAL A 169 6.33 0.13 16.40
N PRO A 170 6.46 -0.75 17.41
CA PRO A 170 7.69 -0.80 18.23
C PRO A 170 8.90 -1.36 17.48
N TYR A 171 8.70 -2.24 16.48
CA TYR A 171 9.77 -2.80 15.67
C TYR A 171 10.42 -1.73 14.76
N ALA A 172 9.60 -0.88 14.13
CA ALA A 172 10.00 0.18 13.22
C ALA A 172 10.91 1.22 13.88
N LYS A 173 10.74 1.51 15.18
CA LYS A 173 11.57 2.47 15.93
C LYS A 173 13.06 2.12 15.97
N ASN A 174 13.42 0.85 15.72
CA ASN A 174 14.80 0.39 15.73
C ASN A 174 15.43 0.37 14.33
N LEU A 175 14.65 0.62 13.29
CA LEU A 175 15.01 0.48 11.89
C LEU A 175 15.10 1.84 11.20
N ASN A 176 15.99 1.97 10.22
CA ASN A 176 16.00 3.11 9.32
C ASN A 176 14.89 2.97 8.25
N SER A 177 14.67 4.05 7.49
CA SER A 177 13.66 4.11 6.44
C SER A 177 13.74 3.02 5.37
N TYR A 178 14.95 2.65 4.95
CA TYR A 178 15.16 1.59 3.95
C TYR A 178 14.80 0.20 4.52
N GLU A 179 15.20 -0.06 5.76
CA GLU A 179 14.92 -1.30 6.48
C GLU A 179 13.43 -1.48 6.71
N ILE A 180 12.68 -0.42 7.07
CA ILE A 180 11.22 -0.52 7.28
C ILE A 180 10.51 -0.93 6.00
N LYS A 181 10.79 -0.25 4.88
CA LYS A 181 10.16 -0.55 3.58
C LYS A 181 10.37 -2.01 3.19
N THR A 182 11.61 -2.49 3.36
CA THR A 182 11.97 -3.88 3.03
C THR A 182 11.33 -4.87 4.00
N ASN A 183 11.44 -4.62 5.31
CA ASN A 183 11.00 -5.56 6.33
C ASN A 183 9.48 -5.68 6.40
N VAL A 184 8.73 -4.60 6.19
CA VAL A 184 7.26 -4.62 6.13
C VAL A 184 6.77 -5.52 5.00
N ALA A 185 7.35 -5.40 3.80
CA ALA A 185 6.99 -6.26 2.67
C ALA A 185 7.27 -7.74 2.98
N LEU A 186 8.41 -8.03 3.63
CA LEU A 186 8.76 -9.38 4.08
C LEU A 186 7.82 -9.90 5.16
N ILE A 187 7.42 -9.07 6.13
CA ILE A 187 6.44 -9.42 7.16
C ILE A 187 5.12 -9.84 6.51
N SER A 188 4.59 -9.03 5.59
CA SER A 188 3.37 -9.35 4.85
C SER A 188 3.48 -10.64 4.04
N ALA A 189 4.62 -10.88 3.38
CA ALA A 189 4.88 -12.12 2.63
C ALA A 189 4.95 -13.36 3.54
N ILE A 190 5.64 -13.27 4.68
CA ILE A 190 5.76 -14.37 5.64
C ILE A 190 4.41 -14.67 6.29
N ILE A 191 3.62 -13.65 6.66
CA ILE A 191 2.26 -13.82 7.18
C ILE A 191 1.34 -14.50 6.15
N SER A 192 1.46 -14.11 4.88
CA SER A 192 0.74 -14.77 3.78
C SER A 192 1.17 -16.24 3.61
N GLY A 193 2.43 -16.58 3.90
CA GLY A 193 2.88 -17.97 4.00
C GLY A 193 2.26 -18.72 5.17
N LEU A 194 2.14 -18.08 6.33
CA LEU A 194 1.52 -18.66 7.52
C LEU A 194 0.04 -18.99 7.32
N SER A 195 -0.69 -18.18 6.55
CA SER A 195 -2.10 -18.41 6.23
C SER A 195 -2.34 -19.78 5.59
N ARG A 196 -1.37 -20.28 4.83
CA ARG A 196 -1.46 -21.58 4.14
C ARG A 196 -1.30 -22.77 5.09
N LEU A 197 -0.73 -22.55 6.27
CA LEU A 197 -0.45 -23.60 7.26
C LEU A 197 -1.51 -23.70 8.37
N THR A 198 -2.48 -22.79 8.39
CA THR A 198 -3.48 -22.74 9.46
C THR A 198 -4.86 -22.42 8.92
N THR A 199 -5.88 -23.06 9.48
CA THR A 199 -7.27 -22.69 9.24
C THR A 199 -7.71 -21.52 10.13
N CYS A 200 -6.86 -21.10 11.08
CA CYS A 200 -7.14 -19.97 11.96
C CYS A 200 -7.07 -18.65 11.19
N ARG A 201 -8.21 -17.97 11.08
CA ARG A 201 -8.32 -16.65 10.46
C ARG A 201 -7.97 -15.49 11.39
N ASP A 202 -7.62 -15.75 12.65
CA ASP A 202 -7.20 -14.73 13.62
C ASP A 202 -5.70 -14.85 13.90
N LEU A 203 -4.90 -13.91 13.38
CA LEU A 203 -3.44 -13.90 13.55
C LEU A 203 -3.01 -13.80 15.02
N ARG A 204 -3.84 -13.19 15.88
CA ARG A 204 -3.54 -13.04 17.32
C ARG A 204 -3.41 -14.40 18.01
N ARG A 205 -4.10 -15.42 17.48
CA ARG A 205 -4.14 -16.78 18.01
C ARG A 205 -3.11 -17.71 17.38
N ILE A 206 -2.46 -17.30 16.29
CA ILE A 206 -1.42 -18.11 15.66
C ILE A 206 -0.15 -18.02 16.50
N LYS A 207 0.13 -19.10 17.21
CA LYS A 207 1.36 -19.31 17.96
C LYS A 207 1.89 -20.70 17.60
N LEU A 208 2.84 -20.76 16.69
CA LEU A 208 3.39 -22.06 16.27
C LEU A 208 4.21 -22.69 17.40
N SER A 209 4.10 -24.01 17.54
CA SER A 209 4.99 -24.76 18.44
C SER A 209 6.44 -24.71 17.90
N PRO A 210 7.46 -24.95 18.74
CA PRO A 210 8.86 -24.96 18.31
C PRO A 210 9.12 -25.84 17.06
N ALA A 211 8.51 -27.04 17.03
CA ALA A 211 8.63 -27.95 15.90
C ALA A 211 7.98 -27.40 14.62
N ARG A 212 6.76 -26.85 14.72
CA ARG A 212 6.07 -26.24 13.57
C ARG A 212 6.75 -24.97 13.08
N SER A 213 7.32 -24.17 13.97
CA SER A 213 8.15 -23.02 13.59
C SER A 213 9.39 -23.46 12.82
N GLY A 214 10.07 -24.52 13.26
CA GLY A 214 11.21 -25.09 12.53
C GLY A 214 10.85 -25.56 11.12
N MET A 215 9.73 -26.30 10.98
CA MET A 215 9.24 -26.75 9.67
C MET A 215 8.92 -25.56 8.75
N PHE A 216 8.17 -24.57 9.24
CA PHE A 216 7.80 -23.39 8.47
C PHE A 216 9.02 -22.58 8.01
N ILE A 217 10.03 -22.40 8.89
CA ILE A 217 11.27 -21.72 8.53
C ILE A 217 12.04 -22.50 7.45
N GLY A 218 12.06 -23.84 7.54
CA GLY A 218 12.64 -24.69 6.49
C GLY A 218 11.93 -24.53 5.15
N ASP A 219 10.60 -24.48 5.15
CA ASP A 219 9.80 -24.27 3.94
C ASP A 219 10.02 -22.87 3.34
N LEU A 220 10.08 -21.83 4.18
CA LEU A 220 10.43 -20.46 3.76
C LEU A 220 11.80 -20.40 3.11
N LYS A 221 12.80 -21.06 3.71
CA LYS A 221 14.16 -21.11 3.17
C LYS A 221 14.20 -21.75 1.79
N ARG A 222 13.51 -22.90 1.64
CA ARG A 222 13.41 -23.61 0.36
C ARG A 222 12.65 -22.81 -0.70
N ALA A 223 11.54 -22.17 -0.32
CA ALA A 223 10.74 -21.34 -1.21
C ALA A 223 11.52 -20.11 -1.71
N SER A 224 12.26 -19.44 -0.81
CA SER A 224 13.13 -18.31 -1.11
C SER A 224 14.20 -18.68 -2.14
N LEU A 225 14.89 -19.82 -1.93
CA LEU A 225 15.87 -20.35 -2.89
C LEU A 225 15.25 -20.59 -4.26
N LEU A 226 14.12 -21.30 -4.32
CA LEU A 226 13.46 -21.63 -5.59
C LEU A 226 12.96 -20.39 -6.34
N GLN A 227 12.41 -19.39 -5.63
CA GLN A 227 11.92 -18.16 -6.26
C GLN A 227 13.06 -17.32 -6.85
N THR A 228 14.15 -17.15 -6.09
CA THR A 228 15.32 -16.40 -6.56
C THR A 228 16.03 -17.08 -7.72
N GLN A 229 16.16 -18.42 -7.70
CA GLN A 229 16.67 -19.19 -8.84
C GLN A 229 15.79 -19.04 -10.09
N LYS A 230 14.46 -19.15 -9.93
CA LYS A 230 13.51 -18.96 -11.05
C LYS A 230 13.56 -17.56 -11.64
N ALA A 231 13.87 -16.55 -10.83
CA ALA A 231 14.09 -15.18 -11.28
C ALA A 231 15.45 -14.97 -11.97
N GLY A 232 16.30 -16.00 -12.05
CA GLY A 232 17.62 -15.92 -12.67
C GLY A 232 18.64 -15.11 -11.86
N LEU A 233 18.41 -14.95 -10.54
CA LEU A 233 19.30 -14.18 -9.68
C LEU A 233 20.59 -14.95 -9.37
N PRO A 234 21.74 -14.26 -9.31
CA PRO A 234 23.02 -14.89 -9.01
C PRO A 234 23.09 -15.36 -7.55
N PRO A 235 23.95 -16.35 -7.21
CA PRO A 235 24.00 -16.96 -5.88
C PRO A 235 24.16 -15.99 -4.70
N HIS A 236 24.90 -14.89 -4.88
CA HIS A 236 25.09 -13.89 -3.83
C HIS A 236 23.79 -13.13 -3.50
N CYS A 237 22.90 -12.92 -4.47
CA CYS A 237 21.59 -12.33 -4.24
C CYS A 237 20.67 -13.28 -3.45
N ILE A 238 20.82 -14.59 -3.66
CA ILE A 238 20.07 -15.62 -2.91
C ILE A 238 20.46 -15.57 -1.42
N GLU A 239 21.77 -15.52 -1.12
CA GLU A 239 22.27 -15.39 0.25
C GLU A 239 21.81 -14.08 0.91
N LEU A 240 21.90 -12.95 0.18
CA LEU A 240 21.41 -11.66 0.67
C LEU A 240 19.90 -11.70 0.98
N ASN A 241 19.09 -12.30 0.11
CA ASN A 241 17.65 -12.46 0.35
C ASN A 241 17.37 -13.28 1.62
N TRP A 242 18.14 -14.35 1.84
CA TRP A 242 18.01 -15.15 3.06
C TRP A 242 18.40 -14.37 4.32
N ILE A 243 19.44 -13.53 4.25
CA ILE A 243 19.84 -12.65 5.35
C ILE A 243 18.67 -11.73 5.73
N PHE A 244 18.03 -11.07 4.77
CA PHE A 244 16.88 -10.21 5.06
C PHE A 244 15.71 -10.99 5.69
N ILE A 245 15.38 -12.16 5.15
CA ILE A 245 14.31 -13.01 5.71
C ILE A 245 14.65 -13.45 7.14
N ARG A 246 15.90 -13.87 7.38
CA ARG A 246 16.39 -14.27 8.69
C ARG A 246 16.27 -13.13 9.69
N ASP A 247 16.75 -11.95 9.34
CA ASP A 247 16.78 -10.79 10.23
C ASP A 247 15.35 -10.35 10.61
N VAL A 248 14.39 -10.46 9.68
CA VAL A 248 12.95 -10.26 9.97
C VAL A 248 12.40 -11.35 10.89
N ILE A 249 12.74 -12.62 10.68
CA ILE A 249 12.30 -13.71 11.57
C ILE A 249 12.82 -13.50 13.00
N GLU A 250 14.09 -13.18 13.15
CA GLU A 250 14.74 -12.99 14.44
C GLU A 250 14.31 -11.68 15.13
N GLY A 251 14.16 -10.60 14.37
CA GLY A 251 13.83 -9.28 14.89
C GLY A 251 12.34 -9.03 15.11
N PHE A 252 11.44 -9.71 14.37
CA PHE A 252 10.00 -9.48 14.43
C PHE A 252 9.20 -10.72 14.83
N PHE A 253 9.38 -11.85 14.16
CA PHE A 253 8.51 -13.02 14.36
C PHE A 253 8.76 -13.79 15.66
N PHE A 254 10.03 -13.91 16.10
CA PHE A 254 10.33 -14.48 17.42
C PHE A 254 9.91 -13.55 18.56
N PRO A 255 10.23 -12.24 18.57
CA PRO A 255 9.82 -11.35 19.66
C PRO A 255 8.31 -11.17 19.77
N SER A 256 7.57 -11.17 18.66
CA SER A 256 6.09 -11.16 18.67
C SER A 256 5.46 -12.48 19.13
N GLY A 257 6.27 -13.54 19.26
CA GLY A 257 5.85 -14.88 19.65
C GLY A 257 4.97 -15.60 18.62
N ILE A 258 4.81 -15.06 17.40
CA ILE A 258 4.11 -15.73 16.30
C ILE A 258 4.85 -17.02 15.94
N LEU A 259 6.18 -16.93 15.84
CA LEU A 259 7.09 -18.07 15.74
C LEU A 259 7.79 -18.28 17.08
N ARG A 260 8.15 -19.54 17.38
CA ARG A 260 8.93 -19.87 18.57
C ARG A 260 10.36 -20.20 18.20
N SER A 261 11.29 -19.55 18.89
CA SER A 261 12.70 -19.86 18.79
C SER A 261 13.01 -21.20 19.46
N SER A 262 13.80 -22.02 18.78
CA SER A 262 14.32 -23.30 19.25
C SER A 262 15.74 -23.50 18.74
N PHE A 263 16.46 -24.47 19.30
CA PHE A 263 17.79 -24.82 18.79
C PHE A 263 17.74 -25.18 17.29
N ALA A 264 16.73 -25.96 16.88
CA ALA A 264 16.56 -26.35 15.48
C ALA A 264 16.27 -25.15 14.56
N SER A 265 15.40 -24.23 14.98
CA SER A 265 15.10 -23.05 14.17
C SER A 265 16.29 -22.09 14.07
N LYS A 266 17.02 -21.87 15.17
CA LYS A 266 18.25 -21.05 15.17
C LYS A 266 19.32 -21.66 14.27
N ARG A 267 19.49 -22.98 14.31
CA ARG A 267 20.41 -23.69 13.42
C ARG A 267 20.03 -23.47 11.95
N LEU A 268 18.77 -23.66 11.58
CA LEU A 268 18.29 -23.44 10.21
C LEU A 268 18.54 -22.00 9.70
N LEU A 269 18.33 -21.01 10.57
CA LEU A 269 18.57 -19.60 10.29
C LEU A 269 20.06 -19.28 10.10
N SER A 270 20.95 -19.95 10.85
CA SER A 270 22.40 -19.79 10.76
C SER A 270 23.05 -20.49 9.57
N THR A 271 22.42 -21.52 9.01
CA THR A 271 22.94 -22.26 7.85
C THR A 271 22.79 -21.43 6.58
N ARG A 272 23.81 -21.41 5.70
CA ARG A 272 23.75 -20.73 4.39
C ARG A 272 22.61 -21.28 3.54
N ILE A 273 22.08 -20.47 2.63
CA ILE A 273 20.94 -20.92 1.81
C ILE A 273 21.35 -21.94 0.75
N ASN A 274 22.60 -21.92 0.31
CA ASN A 274 23.15 -22.86 -0.67
C ASN A 274 23.55 -24.24 -0.09
N ASP A 275 23.50 -24.43 1.23
CA ASP A 275 23.86 -25.70 1.89
C ASP A 275 22.65 -26.66 2.04
N LEU A 276 21.57 -26.44 1.27
CA LEU A 276 20.32 -27.19 1.30
C LEU A 276 20.23 -28.25 0.19
#